data_AF-A0A9P1BP54-F1
#
_entry.id   AF-A0A9P1BP54-F1
#
_cell.length_a   1.000
_cell.length_b   1.000
_cell.length_c   1.000
_cell.angle_alpha   90.00
_cell.angle_beta   90.00
_cell.angle_gamma   90.00
#
_symmetry.space_group_name_H-M   'P 1'
#
loop_
_entity.id
_entity.type
_entity.pdbx_description
1 polymer ?
#
loop_
_entity_poly.entity_id
_entity_poly.type
_entity_poly.pdbx_seq_one_letter_code
_entity_poly.pdbx_strand_id
1 'polypeptide(L)'
;MANKAKAVKKLPKTQSRLDGSARLKATAKAVGSKLEFETRALACHGKTVAEAIRKTDGPRYRLADLRYDMKAGRVALLKKGESLGPKPKPKADRPVAPKSGQPMPKATLDEFFQFLSCQLQIQSREHCDELPVKDKAAAALFPQVDMHVKPNLGNTERWVPYHTVLGVHELFLMEAVHSRKDWTEKQKFFAIFVFRAHCKRDLFTQAQLPLMLSKTFWKDPRKAFEAEGPMELAIRAYRAKTKKPLLTNCFRIIPERILKDDDQNLVRSIVNRSARLMGLAEKSFEVVKNKKLSPKQKLSQISEMIQNTEGCGNTWAKMLTVCIDLAYPQEKILDADCDVGVGAAPPLQCLLEKSSAPDRAALRELLKKVNTSHSASAKHFWTYLAEVEAAMGKKFKHLPLVVKQAQTKVHAMSAATLQVQLCEYRQFRHSWARNVYGLPDDETMRMEDAGGKARPEDLLLRNKTQVLGELEHEGKQVKLSVTIKDFGSAKVAERVAMLMLQKLRSGTKEKDLVKFRDDLARDYQQGVDVKEDSEAWKVCKAQMSHSNPLVSFEFKRKDGSKFPFQTTVKAAGHILVAERIARLCWEKLNAGKSKDEVLKFRDGLYASQSSTAKKRKRE
;
A
#
# COMPACT_ATOMS: atom_id res chain seq x y z
N MET A 1 -12.89 36.81 -7.13
CA MET A 1 -14.13 36.02 -7.26
C MET A 1 -14.14 34.89 -6.21
N ALA A 2 -15.18 34.82 -5.36
CA ALA A 2 -15.21 33.85 -4.25
C ALA A 2 -15.67 32.46 -4.73
N ASN A 3 -14.82 31.45 -4.52
CA ASN A 3 -15.07 30.08 -4.98
C ASN A 3 -16.07 29.37 -4.02
N LYS A 4 -17.39 29.52 -4.27
CA LYS A 4 -18.45 28.84 -3.50
C LYS A 4 -18.38 27.33 -3.69
N ALA A 5 -17.61 26.65 -2.83
CA ALA A 5 -17.56 25.20 -2.76
C ALA A 5 -18.94 24.63 -2.40
N LYS A 6 -19.70 24.17 -3.40
CA LYS A 6 -21.01 23.52 -3.20
C LYS A 6 -20.83 22.31 -2.29
N ALA A 7 -21.45 22.35 -1.12
CA ALA A 7 -21.41 21.26 -0.15
C ALA A 7 -21.91 19.96 -0.79
N VAL A 8 -21.01 18.97 -0.90
CA VAL A 8 -21.39 17.63 -1.33
C VAL A 8 -22.24 17.03 -0.21
N LYS A 9 -23.55 16.87 -0.45
CA LYS A 9 -24.45 16.13 0.47
C LYS A 9 -23.79 14.80 0.81
N LYS A 10 -23.40 14.62 2.07
CA LYS A 10 -22.90 13.33 2.57
C LYS A 10 -24.02 12.31 2.36
N LEU A 11 -23.72 11.21 1.68
CA LEU A 11 -24.65 10.07 1.60
C LEU A 11 -25.05 9.67 3.03
N PRO A 12 -26.35 9.39 3.30
CA PRO A 12 -26.79 8.94 4.62
C PRO A 12 -25.98 7.73 5.08
N LYS A 13 -25.51 7.74 6.34
CA LYS A 13 -24.70 6.65 6.92
C LYS A 13 -25.41 5.28 6.92
N THR A 14 -26.71 5.24 6.62
CA THR A 14 -27.60 4.08 6.65
C THR A 14 -27.68 3.29 5.34
N GLN A 15 -27.19 3.77 4.19
CA GLN A 15 -27.12 2.97 2.96
C GLN A 15 -25.94 1.97 2.98
N SER A 16 -25.95 1.04 3.95
CA SER A 16 -24.88 0.04 4.12
C SER A 16 -24.83 -0.99 2.98
N ARG A 17 -25.92 -1.13 2.22
CA ARG A 17 -26.01 -2.02 1.06
C ARG A 17 -26.68 -1.30 -0.11
N LEU A 18 -26.24 -1.68 -1.29
CA LEU A 18 -26.89 -1.32 -2.55
C LEU A 18 -27.87 -2.45 -2.88
N ASP A 19 -29.11 -2.11 -3.18
CA ASP A 19 -30.09 -3.06 -3.72
C ASP A 19 -29.53 -3.64 -5.02
N GLY A 20 -29.44 -4.97 -5.10
CA GLY A 20 -28.90 -5.68 -6.26
C GLY A 20 -29.71 -5.46 -7.54
N SER A 21 -31.02 -5.19 -7.41
CA SER A 21 -31.95 -4.95 -8.52
C SER A 21 -32.02 -3.50 -8.96
N ALA A 22 -31.55 -2.55 -8.13
CA ALA A 22 -31.60 -1.14 -8.46
C ALA A 22 -30.68 -0.81 -9.64
N ARG A 23 -31.18 0.02 -10.57
CA ARG A 23 -30.46 0.39 -11.80
C ARG A 23 -29.47 1.52 -11.54
N LEU A 24 -28.34 1.45 -12.23
CA LEU A 24 -27.27 2.44 -12.14
C LEU A 24 -27.38 3.46 -13.27
N LYS A 25 -27.22 4.74 -12.93
CA LYS A 25 -27.21 5.85 -13.88
C LYS A 25 -25.89 6.59 -13.81
N ALA A 26 -25.07 6.50 -14.85
CA ALA A 26 -23.97 7.45 -15.04
C ALA A 26 -24.52 8.88 -15.06
N THR A 27 -23.82 9.81 -14.42
CA THR A 27 -24.18 11.23 -14.37
C THR A 27 -23.25 12.08 -15.23
N ALA A 28 -23.56 13.36 -15.42
CA ALA A 28 -22.65 14.31 -16.06
C ALA A 28 -21.26 14.42 -15.38
N LYS A 29 -21.14 14.04 -14.09
CA LYS A 29 -19.84 14.00 -13.40
C LYS A 29 -18.95 12.84 -13.85
N ALA A 30 -19.51 11.76 -14.41
CA ALA A 30 -18.71 10.69 -15.01
C ALA A 30 -17.92 11.24 -16.21
N VAL A 31 -18.60 11.98 -17.07
CA VAL A 31 -18.06 12.61 -18.28
C VAL A 31 -16.96 13.65 -17.98
N GLY A 32 -17.05 14.31 -16.83
CA GLY A 32 -16.02 15.25 -16.35
C GLY A 32 -14.84 14.58 -15.62
N SER A 33 -14.66 13.26 -15.70
CA SER A 33 -13.68 12.53 -14.87
C SER A 33 -12.55 11.86 -15.66
N LYS A 34 -11.66 11.14 -14.97
CA LYS A 34 -10.60 10.35 -15.63
C LYS A 34 -11.24 9.29 -16.51
N LEU A 35 -10.64 9.01 -17.68
CA LEU A 35 -11.16 8.05 -18.66
C LEU A 35 -11.57 6.70 -18.03
N GLU A 36 -10.74 6.13 -17.14
CA GLU A 36 -11.06 4.91 -16.40
C GLU A 36 -12.40 5.00 -15.64
N PHE A 37 -12.63 6.11 -14.91
CA PHE A 37 -13.84 6.31 -14.11
C PHE A 37 -15.05 6.65 -14.99
N GLU A 38 -14.83 7.36 -16.10
CA GLU A 38 -15.83 7.68 -17.10
C GLU A 38 -16.29 6.41 -17.82
N THR A 39 -15.38 5.67 -18.45
CA THR A 39 -15.64 4.39 -19.13
C THR A 39 -16.34 3.42 -18.20
N ARG A 40 -15.86 3.24 -16.96
CA ARG A 40 -16.47 2.34 -15.98
C ARG A 40 -17.88 2.77 -15.58
N ALA A 41 -18.11 4.06 -15.32
CA ALA A 41 -19.45 4.57 -15.00
C ALA A 41 -20.40 4.49 -16.20
N LEU A 42 -19.94 4.81 -17.41
CA LEU A 42 -20.73 4.72 -18.64
C LEU A 42 -21.05 3.26 -19.02
N ALA A 43 -20.18 2.30 -18.70
CA ALA A 43 -20.40 0.87 -18.90
C ALA A 43 -21.46 0.27 -17.94
N CYS A 44 -21.70 0.88 -16.78
CA CYS A 44 -22.77 0.45 -15.87
C CYS A 44 -24.10 1.21 -16.06
N HIS A 45 -24.15 2.25 -16.89
CA HIS A 45 -25.38 3.00 -17.14
C HIS A 45 -26.47 2.09 -17.72
N GLY A 46 -27.58 1.95 -17.00
CA GLY A 46 -28.72 1.09 -17.34
C GLY A 46 -28.66 -0.33 -16.75
N LYS A 47 -27.48 -0.80 -16.34
CA LYS A 47 -27.30 -2.10 -15.66
C LYS A 47 -27.81 -2.05 -14.22
N THR A 48 -28.23 -3.18 -13.67
CA THR A 48 -28.46 -3.33 -12.23
C THR A 48 -27.14 -3.37 -11.45
N VAL A 49 -27.18 -3.11 -10.15
CA VAL A 49 -26.02 -3.29 -9.25
C VAL A 49 -25.47 -4.71 -9.34
N ALA A 50 -26.33 -5.73 -9.43
CA ALA A 50 -25.91 -7.11 -9.55
C ALA A 50 -25.21 -7.40 -10.89
N GLU A 51 -25.74 -6.92 -12.02
CA GLU A 51 -25.14 -7.05 -13.35
C GLU A 51 -23.77 -6.37 -13.45
N ALA A 52 -23.63 -5.16 -12.90
CA ALA A 52 -22.37 -4.41 -12.96
C ALA A 52 -21.25 -5.08 -12.13
N ILE A 53 -21.59 -5.73 -11.00
CA ILE A 53 -20.62 -6.42 -10.13
C ILE A 53 -20.27 -7.82 -10.65
N ARG A 54 -21.19 -8.46 -11.36
CA ARG A 54 -20.91 -9.67 -12.16
C ARG A 54 -20.07 -9.29 -13.38
N LYS A 55 -19.24 -10.22 -13.87
CA LYS A 55 -18.45 -9.99 -15.09
C LYS A 55 -19.38 -10.15 -16.29
N THR A 56 -20.00 -9.04 -16.72
CA THR A 56 -20.87 -8.96 -17.90
C THR A 56 -20.23 -7.99 -18.90
N ASP A 57 -19.44 -8.54 -19.82
CA ASP A 57 -18.72 -7.89 -20.92
C ASP A 57 -18.08 -6.52 -20.61
N GLY A 58 -16.77 -6.56 -20.36
CA GLY A 58 -15.95 -5.42 -19.96
C GLY A 58 -15.31 -5.59 -18.58
N PRO A 59 -14.65 -4.54 -18.05
CA PRO A 59 -13.96 -4.59 -16.77
C PRO A 59 -14.95 -4.76 -15.60
N ARG A 60 -14.73 -5.79 -14.78
CA ARG A 60 -15.57 -6.12 -13.62
C ARG A 60 -15.62 -4.97 -12.61
N TYR A 61 -16.81 -4.46 -12.31
CA TYR A 61 -17.00 -3.39 -11.33
C TYR A 61 -16.89 -3.97 -9.91
N ARG A 62 -15.80 -3.69 -9.17
CA ARG A 62 -15.72 -4.11 -7.76
C ARG A 62 -16.69 -3.23 -6.95
N LEU A 63 -17.35 -3.80 -5.95
CA LEU A 63 -18.31 -3.06 -5.10
C LEU A 63 -17.68 -1.83 -4.41
N ALA A 64 -16.37 -1.87 -4.13
CA ALA A 64 -15.63 -0.72 -3.61
C ALA A 64 -15.54 0.43 -4.62
N ASP A 65 -15.25 0.13 -5.89
CA ASP A 65 -15.17 1.11 -6.97
C ASP A 65 -16.56 1.73 -7.22
N LEU A 66 -17.62 0.91 -7.20
CA LEU A 66 -19.01 1.41 -7.39
C LEU A 66 -19.40 2.38 -6.28
N ARG A 67 -19.12 2.03 -5.01
CA ARG A 67 -19.33 2.93 -3.86
C ARG A 67 -18.48 4.21 -3.97
N TYR A 68 -17.26 4.13 -4.49
CA TYR A 68 -16.39 5.29 -4.72
C TYR A 68 -16.96 6.22 -5.81
N ASP A 69 -17.41 5.67 -6.93
CA ASP A 69 -18.02 6.42 -8.03
C ASP A 69 -19.38 7.02 -7.65
N MET A 70 -20.18 6.31 -6.85
CA MET A 70 -21.39 6.85 -6.23
C MET A 70 -21.10 7.99 -5.25
N LYS A 71 -20.10 7.83 -4.37
CA LYS A 71 -19.68 8.89 -3.42
C LYS A 71 -19.14 10.14 -4.12
N ALA A 72 -18.50 9.99 -5.26
CA ALA A 72 -18.10 11.11 -6.12
C ALA A 72 -19.27 11.70 -6.92
N GLY A 73 -20.42 11.02 -6.96
CA GLY A 73 -21.60 11.39 -7.74
C GLY A 73 -21.44 11.14 -9.24
N ARG A 74 -20.49 10.28 -9.67
CA ARG A 74 -20.31 9.84 -11.07
C ARG A 74 -21.37 8.82 -11.48
N VAL A 75 -21.83 8.01 -10.53
CA VAL A 75 -22.94 7.07 -10.69
C VAL A 75 -24.01 7.40 -9.66
N ALA A 76 -25.28 7.37 -10.06
CA ALA A 76 -26.43 7.43 -9.18
C ALA A 76 -27.15 6.07 -9.15
N LEU A 77 -27.77 5.74 -8.02
CA LEU A 77 -28.69 4.62 -7.91
C LEU A 77 -30.10 5.17 -8.20
N LEU A 78 -30.82 4.56 -9.14
CA LEU A 78 -32.20 4.91 -9.44
C LEU A 78 -33.15 4.17 -8.50
N LYS A 79 -34.22 4.84 -8.09
CA LYS A 79 -35.36 4.19 -7.43
C LYS A 79 -36.18 3.40 -8.45
N LYS A 80 -36.96 2.43 -7.98
CA LYS A 80 -37.95 1.72 -8.81
C LYS A 80 -38.91 2.74 -9.44
N GLY A 81 -39.01 2.72 -10.77
CA GLY A 81 -39.84 3.65 -11.55
C GLY A 81 -39.15 4.97 -11.97
N GLU A 82 -37.96 5.31 -11.46
CA GLU A 82 -37.23 6.50 -11.96
C GLU A 82 -36.70 6.26 -13.38
N SER A 83 -36.93 7.21 -14.29
CA SER A 83 -36.45 7.13 -15.67
C SER A 83 -34.91 7.15 -15.71
N LEU A 84 -34.36 6.19 -16.45
CA LEU A 84 -32.93 6.10 -16.71
C LEU A 84 -32.40 7.38 -17.39
N GLY A 85 -33.21 8.00 -18.24
CA GLY A 85 -32.79 9.08 -19.13
C GLY A 85 -31.75 8.61 -20.14
N PRO A 86 -31.24 9.51 -21.00
CA PRO A 86 -30.17 9.16 -21.92
C PRO A 86 -28.86 8.86 -21.18
N LYS A 87 -28.08 7.92 -21.72
CA LYS A 87 -26.68 7.73 -21.34
C LYS A 87 -25.93 9.04 -21.55
N PRO A 88 -25.21 9.60 -20.55
CA PRO A 88 -24.42 10.80 -20.76
C PRO A 88 -23.47 10.56 -21.93
N LYS A 89 -23.54 11.42 -22.95
CA LYS A 89 -22.55 11.41 -24.02
C LYS A 89 -21.19 11.73 -23.39
N PRO A 90 -20.10 11.01 -23.76
CA PRO A 90 -18.74 11.46 -23.50
C PRO A 90 -18.59 12.92 -23.95
N LYS A 91 -17.66 13.67 -23.35
CA LYS A 91 -17.36 15.04 -23.79
C LYS A 91 -16.92 14.94 -25.25
N ALA A 92 -17.68 15.55 -26.15
CA ALA A 92 -17.39 15.54 -27.59
C ALA A 92 -15.98 16.10 -27.87
N ASP A 93 -15.56 17.04 -27.04
CA ASP A 93 -14.26 17.71 -27.05
C ASP A 93 -13.12 16.94 -26.34
N ARG A 94 -13.33 15.72 -25.82
CA ARG A 94 -12.16 14.87 -25.50
C ARG A 94 -11.63 14.35 -26.85
N PRO A 95 -10.39 14.71 -27.26
CA PRO A 95 -9.85 14.22 -28.52
C PRO A 95 -9.91 12.70 -28.55
N VAL A 96 -10.41 12.12 -29.64
CA VAL A 96 -10.24 10.70 -29.89
C VAL A 96 -8.75 10.42 -29.81
N ALA A 97 -8.37 9.43 -28.99
CA ALA A 97 -6.96 9.14 -28.76
C ALA A 97 -6.30 8.86 -30.14
N PRO A 98 -5.17 9.51 -30.50
CA PRO A 98 -4.62 9.47 -31.86
C PRO A 98 -4.42 8.08 -32.49
N LYS A 99 -4.34 7.04 -31.67
CA LYS A 99 -4.21 5.62 -32.05
C LYS A 99 -5.31 4.75 -31.43
N SER A 100 -6.51 5.31 -31.22
CA SER A 100 -7.65 4.65 -30.58
C SER A 100 -7.94 3.28 -31.23
N GLY A 101 -7.88 2.21 -30.43
CA GLY A 101 -8.14 0.84 -30.89
C GLY A 101 -6.91 0.10 -31.43
N GLN A 102 -5.75 0.75 -31.55
CA GLN A 102 -4.48 0.06 -31.81
C GLN A 102 -3.91 -0.51 -30.49
N PRO A 103 -3.21 -1.66 -30.52
CA PRO A 103 -2.49 -2.14 -29.35
C PRO A 103 -1.30 -1.23 -29.00
N MET A 104 -0.90 -1.21 -27.73
CA MET A 104 0.36 -0.60 -27.31
C MET A 104 1.54 -1.33 -27.96
N PRO A 105 2.59 -0.63 -28.42
CA PRO A 105 3.84 -1.27 -28.82
C PRO A 105 4.47 -1.99 -27.62
N LYS A 106 5.13 -3.13 -27.87
CA LYS A 106 5.89 -3.86 -26.85
C LYS A 106 6.95 -2.92 -26.25
N ALA A 107 7.01 -2.85 -24.92
CA ALA A 107 8.02 -2.06 -24.23
C ALA A 107 9.43 -2.57 -24.55
N THR A 108 10.34 -1.66 -24.91
CA THR A 108 11.74 -1.99 -25.22
C THR A 108 12.70 -1.28 -24.25
N LEU A 109 13.95 -1.74 -24.20
CA LEU A 109 15.00 -1.08 -23.42
C LEU A 109 15.33 0.32 -23.97
N ASP A 110 15.20 0.52 -25.29
CA ASP A 110 15.41 1.84 -25.92
C ASP A 110 14.28 2.82 -25.60
N GLU A 111 13.02 2.37 -25.60
CA GLU A 111 11.89 3.19 -25.11
C GLU A 111 12.09 3.59 -23.65
N PHE A 112 12.65 2.69 -22.82
CA PHE A 112 12.98 3.00 -21.44
C PHE A 112 14.08 4.08 -21.34
N PHE A 113 15.16 4.00 -22.12
CA PHE A 113 16.18 5.06 -22.17
C PHE A 113 15.66 6.41 -22.69
N GLN A 114 14.75 6.39 -23.67
CA GLN A 114 14.06 7.58 -24.17
C GLN A 114 13.19 8.20 -23.08
N PHE A 115 12.43 7.39 -22.33
CA PHE A 115 11.67 7.81 -21.17
C PHE A 115 12.56 8.42 -20.08
N LEU A 116 13.68 7.77 -19.73
CA LEU A 116 14.64 8.30 -18.74
C LEU A 116 15.22 9.65 -19.16
N SER A 117 15.50 9.83 -20.46
CA SER A 117 15.97 11.11 -21.00
C SER A 117 14.89 12.20 -20.88
N CYS A 118 13.62 11.85 -21.10
CA CYS A 118 12.49 12.77 -20.85
C CYS A 118 12.34 13.12 -19.35
N GLN A 119 12.56 12.15 -18.44
CA GLN A 119 12.57 12.41 -17.00
C GLN A 119 13.65 13.42 -16.62
N LEU A 120 14.86 13.27 -17.19
CA LEU A 120 15.96 14.21 -16.99
C LEU A 120 15.65 15.61 -17.53
N GLN A 121 14.99 15.75 -18.68
CA GLN A 121 14.57 17.05 -19.19
C GLN A 121 13.60 17.76 -18.24
N ILE A 122 12.54 17.07 -17.80
CA ILE A 122 11.58 17.64 -16.83
C ILE A 122 12.31 18.02 -15.54
N GLN A 123 13.20 17.15 -15.06
CA GLN A 123 13.99 17.40 -13.87
C GLN A 123 14.95 18.59 -14.02
N SER A 124 15.51 18.83 -15.21
CA SER A 124 16.31 20.03 -15.47
C SER A 124 15.43 21.30 -15.39
N ARG A 125 14.27 21.28 -16.05
CA ARG A 125 13.31 22.40 -16.08
C ARG A 125 12.74 22.77 -14.70
N GLU A 126 12.52 21.79 -13.81
CA GLU A 126 11.97 22.05 -12.47
C GLU A 126 13.02 22.51 -11.44
N HIS A 127 14.31 22.21 -11.65
CA HIS A 127 15.35 22.40 -10.61
C HIS A 127 16.56 23.24 -11.03
N CYS A 128 16.94 23.28 -12.31
CA CYS A 128 18.00 24.12 -12.86
C CYS A 128 17.50 24.84 -14.13
N ASP A 129 18.38 25.11 -15.09
CA ASP A 129 17.99 25.66 -16.39
C ASP A 129 17.54 24.50 -17.30
N GLU A 130 16.51 24.70 -18.13
CA GLU A 130 16.01 23.65 -19.02
C GLU A 130 17.06 23.29 -20.07
N LEU A 131 17.51 22.03 -20.05
CA LEU A 131 18.37 21.46 -21.07
C LEU A 131 17.51 20.63 -22.03
N PRO A 132 17.46 20.91 -23.34
CA PRO A 132 16.66 20.13 -24.27
C PRO A 132 17.26 18.74 -24.50
N VAL A 133 16.41 17.71 -24.63
CA VAL A 133 16.87 16.35 -24.96
C VAL A 133 17.40 16.28 -26.40
N LYS A 134 18.57 15.67 -26.58
CA LYS A 134 19.28 15.58 -27.89
C LYS A 134 18.89 14.37 -28.73
N ASP A 135 18.39 13.30 -28.10
CA ASP A 135 17.87 12.13 -28.80
C ASP A 135 16.53 12.49 -29.47
N LYS A 136 16.46 12.33 -30.80
CA LYS A 136 15.25 12.59 -31.60
C LYS A 136 14.07 11.70 -31.19
N ALA A 137 14.33 10.46 -30.79
CA ALA A 137 13.28 9.54 -30.36
C ALA A 137 12.73 9.93 -28.98
N ALA A 138 13.60 10.29 -28.04
CA ALA A 138 13.19 10.88 -26.77
C ALA A 138 12.43 12.22 -26.96
N ALA A 139 12.90 13.10 -27.85
CA ALA A 139 12.21 14.35 -28.17
C ALA A 139 10.79 14.11 -28.72
N ALA A 140 10.60 13.06 -29.53
CA ALA A 140 9.28 12.65 -30.03
C ALA A 140 8.37 12.04 -28.95
N LEU A 141 8.95 11.44 -27.90
CA LEU A 141 8.25 10.85 -26.75
C LEU A 141 7.96 11.89 -25.64
N PHE A 142 8.71 12.99 -25.61
CA PHE A 142 8.65 14.01 -24.56
C PHE A 142 7.24 14.59 -24.33
N PRO A 143 6.42 14.93 -25.36
CA PRO A 143 5.08 15.47 -25.14
C PRO A 143 4.16 14.53 -24.33
N GLN A 144 4.32 13.21 -24.50
CA GLN A 144 3.54 12.21 -23.77
C GLN A 144 4.06 12.05 -22.32
N VAL A 145 5.36 12.19 -22.10
CA VAL A 145 5.96 12.19 -20.75
C VAL A 145 5.62 13.47 -19.99
N ASP A 146 5.71 14.66 -20.61
CA ASP A 146 5.31 15.94 -20.00
C ASP A 146 3.81 15.91 -19.63
N MET A 147 2.94 15.48 -20.54
CA MET A 147 1.51 15.29 -20.26
C MET A 147 1.25 14.33 -19.07
N HIS A 148 2.10 13.31 -18.88
CA HIS A 148 2.01 12.40 -17.75
C HIS A 148 2.47 13.03 -16.43
N VAL A 149 3.60 13.75 -16.45
CA VAL A 149 4.26 14.29 -15.25
C VAL A 149 3.66 15.61 -14.80
N LYS A 150 3.29 16.52 -15.72
CA LYS A 150 2.79 17.88 -15.43
C LYS A 150 1.65 17.95 -14.40
N PRO A 151 0.64 17.05 -14.39
CA PRO A 151 -0.39 17.01 -13.33
C PRO A 151 0.10 16.56 -11.94
N ASN A 152 1.33 16.04 -11.87
CA ASN A 152 1.99 15.49 -10.69
C ASN A 152 3.20 16.33 -10.21
N LEU A 153 3.43 17.50 -10.83
CA LEU A 153 4.42 18.50 -10.43
C LEU A 153 3.97 19.33 -9.21
N GLY A 154 4.90 20.12 -8.66
CA GLY A 154 4.69 21.02 -7.54
C GLY A 154 4.22 20.30 -6.25
N ASN A 155 3.24 20.87 -5.56
CA ASN A 155 2.77 20.39 -4.26
C ASN A 155 1.86 19.14 -4.32
N THR A 156 1.82 18.41 -5.44
CA THR A 156 0.94 17.24 -5.60
C THR A 156 1.58 15.92 -5.13
N GLU A 157 2.91 15.90 -4.90
CA GLU A 157 3.65 14.85 -4.20
C GLU A 157 3.56 13.47 -4.88
N ARG A 158 3.56 13.43 -6.22
CA ARG A 158 3.29 12.20 -7.00
C ARG A 158 4.33 11.79 -8.01
N TRP A 159 5.00 12.74 -8.65
CA TRP A 159 6.12 12.44 -9.54
C TRP A 159 7.39 12.22 -8.72
N VAL A 160 8.19 11.22 -9.09
CA VAL A 160 9.52 11.00 -8.53
C VAL A 160 10.57 11.27 -9.62
N PRO A 161 11.42 12.31 -9.46
CA PRO A 161 12.47 12.60 -10.44
C PRO A 161 13.51 11.47 -10.56
N TYR A 162 14.33 11.51 -11.61
CA TYR A 162 15.42 10.55 -11.84
C TYR A 162 16.32 10.44 -10.60
N HIS A 163 16.84 11.57 -10.14
CA HIS A 163 17.54 11.71 -8.87
C HIS A 163 16.51 11.85 -7.74
N THR A 164 16.21 10.74 -7.05
CA THR A 164 15.21 10.69 -5.97
C THR A 164 15.42 11.77 -4.89
N VAL A 165 16.66 12.23 -4.67
CA VAL A 165 17.00 13.34 -3.76
C VAL A 165 16.29 14.67 -4.09
N LEU A 166 15.88 14.87 -5.35
CA LEU A 166 15.15 16.05 -5.80
C LEU A 166 13.63 15.93 -5.60
N GLY A 167 13.14 14.79 -5.12
CA GLY A 167 11.75 14.59 -4.73
C GLY A 167 11.30 15.64 -3.71
N VAL A 168 10.02 16.03 -3.78
CA VAL A 168 9.47 17.18 -3.02
C VAL A 168 9.67 17.06 -1.50
N HIS A 169 9.76 15.84 -0.97
CA HIS A 169 9.97 15.56 0.45
C HIS A 169 11.45 15.35 0.79
N GLU A 170 12.19 14.77 -0.15
CA GLU A 170 13.60 14.42 -0.07
C GLU A 170 14.47 15.69 -0.12
N LEU A 171 14.24 16.57 -1.11
CA LEU A 171 14.94 17.85 -1.24
C LEU A 171 14.68 18.74 -0.03
N PHE A 172 13.43 18.77 0.46
CA PHE A 172 13.07 19.49 1.68
C PHE A 172 13.82 18.98 2.91
N LEU A 173 14.05 17.67 3.05
CA LEU A 173 14.89 17.14 4.12
C LEU A 173 16.36 17.56 3.95
N MET A 174 16.88 17.59 2.72
CA MET A 174 18.24 18.06 2.47
C MET A 174 18.41 19.55 2.85
N GLU A 175 17.46 20.39 2.44
CA GLU A 175 17.42 21.83 2.70
C GLU A 175 17.15 22.15 4.18
N ALA A 176 16.06 21.66 4.76
CA ALA A 176 15.59 22.08 6.09
C ALA A 176 16.23 21.33 7.26
N VAL A 177 16.78 20.13 7.02
CA VAL A 177 17.36 19.25 8.07
C VAL A 177 18.86 19.04 7.87
N HIS A 178 19.30 18.51 6.72
CA HIS A 178 20.71 18.11 6.57
C HIS A 178 21.69 19.28 6.40
N SER A 179 21.27 20.37 5.75
CA SER A 179 22.10 21.58 5.58
C SER A 179 22.45 22.29 6.90
N ARG A 180 21.65 22.08 7.97
CA ARG A 180 21.78 22.76 9.25
C ARG A 180 23.16 22.55 9.87
N LYS A 181 23.79 23.62 10.37
CA LYS A 181 25.11 23.55 11.04
C LYS A 181 25.00 23.44 12.57
N ASP A 182 23.86 23.84 13.13
CA ASP A 182 23.55 23.88 14.56
C ASP A 182 23.03 22.55 15.13
N TRP A 183 22.78 21.55 14.29
CA TRP A 183 22.29 20.23 14.69
C TRP A 183 23.35 19.15 14.52
N THR A 184 23.46 18.26 15.51
CA THR A 184 24.30 17.06 15.44
C THR A 184 23.75 16.06 14.41
N GLU A 185 24.59 15.11 13.98
CA GLU A 185 24.20 14.04 13.06
C GLU A 185 22.99 13.23 13.57
N LYS A 186 22.93 12.94 14.88
CA LYS A 186 21.82 12.21 15.52
C LYS A 186 20.54 13.05 15.57
N GLN A 187 20.64 14.35 15.81
CA GLN A 187 19.49 15.28 15.76
C GLN A 187 18.90 15.38 14.35
N LYS A 188 19.75 15.48 13.32
CA LYS A 188 19.34 15.41 11.91
C LYS A 188 18.62 14.10 11.59
N PHE A 189 19.19 12.96 12.01
CA PHE A 189 18.57 11.65 11.85
C PHE A 189 17.16 11.59 12.45
N PHE A 190 17.01 12.08 13.69
CA PHE A 190 15.72 12.08 14.39
C PHE A 190 14.68 12.96 13.68
N ALA A 191 15.10 14.12 13.14
CA ALA A 191 14.22 15.02 12.40
C ALA A 191 13.64 14.41 11.11
N ILE A 192 14.38 13.52 10.42
CA ILE A 192 13.85 12.75 9.29
C ILE A 192 12.60 11.96 9.72
N PHE A 193 12.68 11.26 10.85
CA PHE A 193 11.60 10.40 11.36
C PHE A 193 10.39 11.23 11.84
N VAL A 194 10.63 12.38 12.49
CA VAL A 194 9.58 13.33 12.86
C VAL A 194 8.82 13.81 11.62
N PHE A 195 9.54 14.29 10.60
CA PHE A 195 8.93 14.75 9.34
C PHE A 195 8.17 13.61 8.64
N ARG A 196 8.78 12.42 8.52
CA ARG A 196 8.18 11.29 7.84
C ARG A 196 6.93 10.74 8.51
N ALA A 197 6.66 11.05 9.79
CA ALA A 197 5.39 10.75 10.44
C ALA A 197 4.16 11.32 9.68
N HIS A 198 4.33 12.41 8.92
CA HIS A 198 3.25 13.14 8.25
C HIS A 198 3.56 13.69 6.85
N CYS A 199 4.84 13.90 6.52
CA CYS A 199 5.39 14.41 5.26
C CYS A 199 4.84 15.78 4.80
N LYS A 200 4.42 16.66 5.72
CA LYS A 200 3.92 18.01 5.40
C LYS A 200 4.94 19.09 5.73
N ARG A 201 5.53 19.68 4.68
CA ARG A 201 6.60 20.69 4.77
C ARG A 201 6.20 21.90 5.63
N ASP A 202 5.03 22.46 5.38
CA ASP A 202 4.53 23.63 6.11
C ASP A 202 4.18 23.32 7.57
N LEU A 203 3.60 22.15 7.87
CA LEU A 203 3.41 21.69 9.24
C LEU A 203 4.75 21.55 9.98
N PHE A 204 5.75 20.94 9.34
CA PHE A 204 7.08 20.76 9.95
C PHE A 204 7.74 22.11 10.21
N THR A 205 7.86 22.97 9.20
CA THR A 205 8.52 24.28 9.31
C THR A 205 7.82 25.23 10.28
N GLN A 206 6.48 25.22 10.37
CA GLN A 206 5.74 26.21 11.17
C GLN A 206 5.38 25.74 12.59
N ALA A 207 5.26 24.43 12.84
CA ALA A 207 4.84 23.91 14.15
C ALA A 207 5.95 23.15 14.89
N GLN A 208 6.71 22.31 14.19
CA GLN A 208 7.65 21.39 14.84
C GLN A 208 9.08 21.94 14.86
N LEU A 209 9.58 22.41 13.72
CA LEU A 209 10.94 22.94 13.57
C LEU A 209 11.27 24.02 14.61
N PRO A 210 10.41 25.02 14.92
CA PRO A 210 10.73 26.04 15.94
C PRO A 210 11.01 25.45 17.32
N LEU A 211 10.30 24.39 17.72
CA LEU A 211 10.57 23.66 18.97
C LEU A 211 11.90 22.91 18.88
N MET A 212 12.19 22.29 17.73
CA MET A 212 13.44 21.58 17.47
C MET A 212 14.67 22.50 17.33
N LEU A 213 14.50 23.82 17.24
CA LEU A 213 15.62 24.77 17.36
C LEU A 213 16.04 24.99 18.82
N SER A 214 15.18 24.68 19.79
CA SER A 214 15.50 24.82 21.20
C SER A 214 16.41 23.69 21.69
N LYS A 215 17.52 24.04 22.34
CA LYS A 215 18.37 23.07 23.06
C LYS A 215 17.57 22.26 24.10
N THR A 216 16.49 22.82 24.65
CA THR A 216 15.63 22.14 25.63
C THR A 216 14.86 20.97 25.01
N PHE A 217 14.40 21.08 23.76
CA PHE A 217 13.74 19.97 23.06
C PHE A 217 14.66 18.74 22.96
N TRP A 218 15.95 18.96 22.70
CA TRP A 218 16.92 17.88 22.55
C TRP A 218 17.39 17.23 23.85
N LYS A 219 16.98 17.74 25.03
CA LYS A 219 17.22 17.07 26.32
C LYS A 219 16.33 15.83 26.48
N ASP A 220 15.07 15.94 26.06
CA ASP A 220 14.13 14.80 25.97
C ASP A 220 13.15 15.00 24.81
N PRO A 221 13.54 14.56 23.59
CA PRO A 221 12.67 14.63 22.43
C PRO A 221 11.40 13.79 22.54
N ARG A 222 11.37 12.75 23.39
CA ARG A 222 10.21 11.86 23.52
C ARG A 222 9.12 12.55 24.35
N LYS A 223 9.49 13.17 25.46
CA LYS A 223 8.59 13.98 26.31
C LYS A 223 7.93 15.12 25.54
N ALA A 224 8.61 15.70 24.55
CA ALA A 224 8.02 16.72 23.70
C ALA A 224 6.79 16.21 22.87
N PHE A 225 6.70 14.89 22.61
CA PHE A 225 5.59 14.21 21.95
C PHE A 225 4.68 13.44 22.92
N GLU A 226 4.69 13.74 24.22
CA GLU A 226 3.67 13.23 25.15
C GLU A 226 2.29 13.85 24.91
N ALA A 227 1.27 13.26 25.53
CA ALA A 227 -0.08 13.79 25.57
C ALA A 227 -0.09 15.23 26.14
N GLU A 228 -0.67 16.17 25.40
CA GLU A 228 -0.66 17.62 25.73
C GLU A 228 0.76 18.23 25.76
N GLY A 229 1.77 17.52 25.28
CA GLY A 229 3.15 18.00 25.17
C GLY A 229 3.30 19.15 24.16
N PRO A 230 4.44 19.86 24.18
CA PRO A 230 4.65 21.05 23.36
C PRO A 230 4.47 20.82 21.86
N MET A 231 4.82 19.63 21.33
CA MET A 231 4.58 19.30 19.93
C MET A 231 3.08 19.16 19.62
N GLU A 232 2.29 18.55 20.51
CA GLU A 232 0.85 18.47 20.33
C GLU A 232 0.19 19.85 20.31
N LEU A 233 0.56 20.70 21.29
CA LEU A 233 0.03 22.06 21.40
C LEU A 233 0.38 22.91 20.17
N ALA A 234 1.63 22.83 19.67
CA ALA A 234 2.06 23.53 18.47
C ALA A 234 1.32 23.05 17.20
N ILE A 235 1.14 21.73 17.04
CA ILE A 235 0.40 21.17 15.90
C ILE A 235 -1.10 21.54 15.98
N ARG A 236 -1.71 21.56 17.18
CA ARG A 236 -3.08 22.05 17.39
C ARG A 236 -3.20 23.53 17.04
N ALA A 237 -2.28 24.38 17.48
CA ALA A 237 -2.27 25.81 17.15
C ALA A 237 -2.13 26.03 15.62
N TYR A 238 -1.22 25.33 14.96
CA TYR A 238 -1.09 25.34 13.50
C TYR A 238 -2.37 24.90 12.79
N ARG A 239 -3.00 23.81 13.25
CA ARG A 239 -4.26 23.30 12.69
C ARG A 239 -5.39 24.30 12.88
N ALA A 240 -5.50 24.91 14.07
CA ALA A 240 -6.51 25.91 14.39
C ALA A 240 -6.38 27.15 13.50
N LYS A 241 -5.15 27.66 13.33
CA LYS A 241 -4.81 28.84 12.52
C LYS A 241 -5.00 28.61 11.01
N THR A 242 -4.48 27.51 10.48
CA THR A 242 -4.36 27.33 9.01
C THR A 242 -5.51 26.54 8.38
N LYS A 243 -6.19 25.69 9.17
CA LYS A 243 -7.14 24.66 8.69
C LYS A 243 -6.59 23.72 7.60
N LYS A 244 -5.28 23.75 7.32
CA LYS A 244 -4.63 22.93 6.28
C LYS A 244 -4.59 21.45 6.66
N PRO A 245 -4.57 20.51 5.70
CA PRO A 245 -4.38 19.09 5.98
C PRO A 245 -3.05 18.82 6.69
N LEU A 246 -3.08 18.01 7.76
CA LEU A 246 -1.88 17.68 8.55
C LEU A 246 -1.06 16.52 7.97
N LEU A 247 -1.62 15.76 7.03
CA LEU A 247 -1.01 14.59 6.38
C LEU A 247 -1.01 14.77 4.85
N THR A 248 -0.04 14.14 4.18
CA THR A 248 -0.07 14.01 2.70
C THR A 248 -1.16 13.05 2.25
N ASN A 249 -1.41 13.03 0.94
CA ASN A 249 -2.31 12.03 0.34
C ASN A 249 -1.78 10.60 0.52
N CYS A 250 -0.45 10.42 0.58
CA CYS A 250 0.23 9.14 0.78
C CYS A 250 0.04 8.59 2.21
N PHE A 251 -0.21 9.46 3.20
CA PHE A 251 -0.37 9.09 4.61
C PHE A 251 -1.83 9.16 5.12
N ARG A 252 -2.83 9.08 4.24
CA ARG A 252 -4.27 9.05 4.60
C ARG A 252 -4.70 7.73 5.27
N ILE A 253 -4.08 7.41 6.39
CA ILE A 253 -4.52 6.38 7.33
C ILE A 253 -5.65 6.98 8.17
N ILE A 254 -6.78 6.28 8.31
CA ILE A 254 -7.80 6.66 9.29
C ILE A 254 -7.23 6.30 10.66
N PRO A 255 -6.97 7.27 11.54
CA PRO A 255 -6.42 6.98 12.86
C PRO A 255 -7.44 6.24 13.72
N GLU A 256 -6.95 5.46 14.68
CA GLU A 256 -7.79 5.00 15.79
C GLU A 256 -8.43 6.20 16.50
N ARG A 257 -9.67 6.06 16.96
CA ARG A 257 -10.42 7.15 17.58
C ARG A 257 -10.26 7.14 19.10
N ILE A 258 -9.21 7.82 19.55
CA ILE A 258 -8.83 8.01 20.96
C ILE A 258 -9.55 9.24 21.53
N LEU A 259 -9.73 10.30 20.73
CA LEU A 259 -10.41 11.54 21.11
C LEU A 259 -11.75 11.71 20.37
N LYS A 260 -12.68 12.46 20.99
CA LYS A 260 -14.02 12.71 20.44
C LYS A 260 -13.99 13.63 19.21
N ASP A 261 -13.18 14.69 19.24
CA ASP A 261 -13.00 15.60 18.10
C ASP A 261 -12.06 15.01 17.04
N ASP A 262 -12.46 15.08 15.77
CA ASP A 262 -11.72 14.45 14.66
C ASP A 262 -10.37 15.16 14.39
N ASP A 263 -10.30 16.49 14.59
CA ASP A 263 -9.07 17.26 14.36
C ASP A 263 -8.07 17.03 15.50
N GLN A 264 -8.50 17.10 16.77
CA GLN A 264 -7.67 16.73 17.93
C GLN A 264 -7.20 15.27 17.83
N ASN A 265 -8.07 14.34 17.45
CA ASN A 265 -7.70 12.93 17.27
C ASN A 265 -6.65 12.75 16.18
N LEU A 266 -6.74 13.51 15.08
CA LEU A 266 -5.72 13.52 14.03
C LEU A 266 -4.38 14.05 14.53
N VAL A 267 -4.37 15.13 15.32
CA VAL A 267 -3.13 15.64 15.95
C VAL A 267 -2.53 14.60 16.90
N ARG A 268 -3.32 14.06 17.83
CA ARG A 268 -2.86 13.03 18.77
C ARG A 268 -2.31 11.80 18.05
N SER A 269 -2.90 11.40 16.92
CA SER A 269 -2.38 10.31 16.10
C SER A 269 -1.01 10.61 15.47
N ILE A 270 -0.79 11.84 14.98
CA ILE A 270 0.51 12.27 14.46
C ILE A 270 1.55 12.27 15.58
N VAL A 271 1.21 12.83 16.74
CA VAL A 271 2.08 12.91 17.93
C VAL A 271 2.48 11.51 18.42
N ASN A 272 1.52 10.61 18.63
CA ASN A 272 1.76 9.22 19.01
C ASN A 272 2.63 8.47 17.97
N ARG A 273 2.45 8.76 16.67
CA ARG A 273 3.27 8.18 15.61
C ARG A 273 4.70 8.73 15.64
N SER A 274 4.88 10.04 15.80
CA SER A 274 6.19 10.66 15.95
C SER A 274 6.92 10.10 17.18
N ALA A 275 6.27 9.95 18.33
CA ALA A 275 6.85 9.33 19.53
C ALA A 275 7.36 7.89 19.27
N ARG A 276 6.56 7.04 18.61
CA ARG A 276 7.01 5.68 18.21
C ARG A 276 8.18 5.73 17.22
N LEU A 277 8.09 6.58 16.20
CA LEU A 277 9.15 6.75 15.19
C LEU A 277 10.45 7.31 15.80
N MET A 278 10.38 8.11 16.87
CA MET A 278 11.57 8.59 17.60
C MET A 278 12.31 7.46 18.32
N GLY A 279 11.59 6.56 19.01
CA GLY A 279 12.20 5.38 19.64
C GLY A 279 12.79 4.39 18.62
N LEU A 280 12.21 4.33 17.42
CA LEU A 280 12.74 3.58 16.28
C LEU A 280 13.97 4.28 15.66
N ALA A 281 13.96 5.61 15.53
CA ALA A 281 15.06 6.41 15.01
C ALA A 281 16.32 6.23 15.86
N GLU A 282 16.17 6.21 17.18
CA GLU A 282 17.25 5.98 18.12
C GLU A 282 17.96 4.63 17.86
N LYS A 283 17.21 3.53 17.82
CA LYS A 283 17.77 2.19 17.53
C LYS A 283 18.36 2.10 16.11
N SER A 284 17.68 2.70 15.12
CA SER A 284 18.11 2.68 13.73
C SER A 284 19.41 3.47 13.52
N PHE A 285 19.61 4.58 14.25
CA PHE A 285 20.85 5.36 14.18
C PHE A 285 22.07 4.54 14.60
N GLU A 286 21.98 3.78 15.69
CA GLU A 286 23.08 2.91 16.13
C GLU A 286 23.42 1.84 15.08
N VAL A 287 22.42 1.26 14.41
CA VAL A 287 22.63 0.32 13.29
C VAL A 287 23.28 1.00 12.08
N VAL A 288 22.85 2.22 11.72
CA VAL A 288 23.46 3.01 10.63
C VAL A 288 24.92 3.35 10.94
N LYS A 289 25.24 3.76 12.17
CA LYS A 289 26.61 4.12 12.58
C LYS A 289 27.52 2.91 12.80
N ASN A 290 26.99 1.73 13.10
CA ASN A 290 27.79 0.53 13.37
C ASN A 290 28.63 0.12 12.14
N LYS A 291 29.96 0.23 12.25
CA LYS A 291 30.91 -0.11 11.18
C LYS A 291 31.22 -1.60 11.04
N LYS A 292 30.76 -2.44 11.99
CA LYS A 292 30.89 -3.90 11.91
C LYS A 292 29.79 -4.57 11.05
N LEU A 293 28.73 -3.84 10.72
CA LEU A 293 27.63 -4.35 9.90
C LEU A 293 27.84 -3.99 8.42
N SER A 294 27.69 -4.99 7.54
CA SER A 294 27.59 -4.75 6.10
C SER A 294 26.31 -3.97 5.73
N PRO A 295 26.27 -3.28 4.58
CA PRO A 295 25.09 -2.54 4.14
C PRO A 295 23.81 -3.40 4.09
N LYS A 296 23.94 -4.66 3.66
CA LYS A 296 22.85 -5.65 3.67
C LYS A 296 22.33 -5.97 5.08
N GLN A 297 23.23 -6.15 6.06
CA GLN A 297 22.83 -6.37 7.45
C GLN A 297 22.14 -5.13 8.03
N LYS A 298 22.63 -3.93 7.72
CA LYS A 298 21.98 -2.66 8.12
C LYS A 298 20.57 -2.55 7.54
N LEU A 299 20.41 -2.77 6.23
CA LEU A 299 19.09 -2.75 5.57
C LEU A 299 18.14 -3.76 6.22
N SER A 300 18.58 -5.00 6.43
CA SER A 300 17.74 -6.05 7.02
C SER A 300 17.29 -5.69 8.43
N GLN A 301 18.21 -5.29 9.32
CA GLN A 301 17.90 -4.93 10.70
C GLN A 301 17.00 -3.69 10.79
N ILE A 302 17.28 -2.64 9.99
CA ILE A 302 16.45 -1.43 9.96
C ILE A 302 15.05 -1.76 9.44
N SER A 303 14.95 -2.53 8.35
CA SER A 303 13.67 -2.94 7.76
C SER A 303 12.84 -3.79 8.75
N GLU A 304 13.46 -4.73 9.45
CA GLU A 304 12.83 -5.54 10.50
C GLU A 304 12.36 -4.69 11.68
N MET A 305 13.20 -3.79 12.21
CA MET A 305 12.82 -2.87 13.28
C MET A 305 11.64 -1.97 12.89
N ILE A 306 11.60 -1.49 11.63
CA ILE A 306 10.47 -0.70 11.13
C ILE A 306 9.21 -1.57 11.03
N GLN A 307 9.29 -2.78 10.49
CA GLN A 307 8.13 -3.68 10.35
C GLN A 307 7.58 -4.17 11.70
N ASN A 308 8.45 -4.36 12.70
CA ASN A 308 8.08 -4.74 14.07
C ASN A 308 7.57 -3.55 14.92
N THR A 309 7.63 -2.33 14.39
CA THR A 309 7.08 -1.14 15.09
C THR A 309 5.59 -0.99 14.80
N GLU A 310 4.78 -0.84 15.86
CA GLU A 310 3.32 -0.74 15.74
C GLU A 310 2.86 0.39 14.79
N GLY A 311 2.01 0.02 13.81
CA GLY A 311 1.48 0.92 12.80
C GLY A 311 2.46 1.23 11.65
N CYS A 312 3.66 0.65 11.68
CA CYS A 312 4.60 0.63 10.57
C CYS A 312 4.53 -0.71 9.82
N GLY A 313 5.02 -0.75 8.58
CA GLY A 313 4.97 -1.93 7.71
C GLY A 313 5.80 -1.70 6.46
N ASN A 314 5.72 -2.57 5.46
CA ASN A 314 6.66 -2.59 4.32
C ASN A 314 6.77 -1.24 3.58
N THR A 315 5.69 -0.47 3.45
CA THR A 315 5.71 0.87 2.86
C THR A 315 6.52 1.87 3.71
N TRP A 316 6.42 1.79 5.04
CA TRP A 316 7.24 2.58 5.96
C TRP A 316 8.70 2.16 5.91
N ALA A 317 8.97 0.84 5.84
CA ALA A 317 10.31 0.30 5.72
C ALA A 317 11.01 0.88 4.48
N LYS A 318 10.39 0.75 3.30
CA LYS A 318 10.94 1.28 2.03
C LYS A 318 11.10 2.80 2.04
N MET A 319 10.13 3.55 2.56
CA MET A 319 10.25 5.02 2.61
C MET A 319 11.39 5.47 3.54
N LEU A 320 11.48 4.93 4.75
CA LEU A 320 12.48 5.36 5.72
C LEU A 320 13.88 4.92 5.30
N THR A 321 14.06 3.73 4.71
CA THR A 321 15.37 3.31 4.20
C THR A 321 15.84 4.16 3.03
N VAL A 322 14.95 4.62 2.13
CA VAL A 322 15.30 5.64 1.11
C VAL A 322 15.76 6.94 1.76
N CYS A 323 15.10 7.41 2.82
CA CYS A 323 15.56 8.64 3.50
C CYS A 323 16.93 8.48 4.14
N ILE A 324 17.19 7.33 4.75
CA ILE A 324 18.46 7.01 5.40
C ILE A 324 19.56 6.88 4.34
N ASP A 325 19.31 6.19 3.23
CA ASP A 325 20.28 6.04 2.16
C ASP A 325 20.61 7.39 1.48
N LEU A 326 19.59 8.23 1.27
CA LEU A 326 19.76 9.61 0.82
C LEU A 326 20.59 10.47 1.80
N ALA A 327 20.35 10.30 3.09
CA ALA A 327 21.07 11.01 4.16
C ALA A 327 22.51 10.50 4.40
N TYR A 328 22.77 9.22 4.11
CA TYR A 328 24.03 8.53 4.41
C TYR A 328 24.54 7.67 3.23
N PRO A 329 24.79 8.25 2.03
CA PRO A 329 25.16 7.51 0.81
C PRO A 329 26.39 6.61 0.97
N GLN A 330 27.32 6.98 1.84
CA GLN A 330 28.52 6.17 2.14
C GLN A 330 28.20 4.81 2.78
N GLU A 331 27.01 4.64 3.37
CA GLU A 331 26.59 3.36 3.97
C GLU A 331 25.97 2.40 2.95
N LYS A 332 25.65 2.86 1.73
CA LYS A 332 25.19 2.05 0.57
C LYS A 332 24.09 1.04 0.89
N ILE A 333 23.14 1.44 1.73
CA ILE A 333 22.15 0.56 2.35
C ILE A 333 21.23 -0.02 1.27
N LEU A 334 20.86 0.76 0.24
CA LEU A 334 20.00 0.29 -0.84
C LEU A 334 20.74 -0.33 -2.04
N ASP A 335 22.04 -0.09 -2.22
CA ASP A 335 22.82 -0.69 -3.31
C ASP A 335 22.91 -2.23 -3.19
N ALA A 336 23.03 -2.74 -1.96
CA ALA A 336 23.39 -4.14 -1.73
C ALA A 336 22.23 -5.14 -1.92
N ASP A 337 21.00 -4.77 -1.52
CA ASP A 337 19.90 -5.74 -1.38
C ASP A 337 18.50 -5.11 -1.57
N CYS A 338 18.34 -4.28 -2.61
CA CYS A 338 17.07 -3.60 -2.91
C CYS A 338 15.94 -4.59 -3.30
N ASP A 339 14.91 -4.72 -2.47
CA ASP A 339 13.70 -5.49 -2.78
C ASP A 339 12.84 -4.80 -3.82
N VAL A 340 12.50 -5.50 -4.91
CA VAL A 340 11.61 -4.99 -5.96
C VAL A 340 10.26 -4.59 -5.38
N GLY A 341 9.83 -3.37 -5.66
CA GLY A 341 8.48 -2.90 -5.34
C GLY A 341 7.46 -3.48 -6.32
N VAL A 342 6.25 -3.75 -5.84
CA VAL A 342 5.12 -4.20 -6.67
C VAL A 342 4.82 -3.28 -7.87
N GLY A 343 5.28 -2.03 -7.83
CA GLY A 343 5.18 -1.08 -8.94
C GLY A 343 6.27 -1.20 -10.00
N ALA A 344 7.40 -1.85 -9.71
CA ALA A 344 8.54 -2.06 -10.59
C ALA A 344 8.60 -3.49 -11.17
N ALA A 345 8.01 -4.48 -10.51
CA ALA A 345 8.00 -5.87 -10.97
C ALA A 345 7.41 -6.06 -12.40
N PRO A 346 6.25 -5.50 -12.78
CA PRO A 346 5.74 -5.69 -14.14
C PRO A 346 6.60 -5.07 -15.27
N PRO A 347 7.10 -3.81 -15.21
CA PRO A 347 8.01 -3.30 -16.23
C PRO A 347 9.37 -4.03 -16.22
N LEU A 348 9.86 -4.47 -15.05
CA LEU A 348 11.05 -5.31 -14.96
C LEU A 348 10.86 -6.60 -15.78
N GLN A 349 9.73 -7.28 -15.60
CA GLN A 349 9.41 -8.50 -16.33
C GLN A 349 9.15 -8.26 -17.82
N CYS A 350 8.55 -7.12 -18.19
CA CYS A 350 8.39 -6.74 -19.61
C CYS A 350 9.73 -6.55 -20.32
N LEU A 351 10.66 -5.80 -19.70
CA LEU A 351 11.97 -5.47 -20.28
C LEU A 351 12.95 -6.65 -20.28
N LEU A 352 12.63 -7.73 -19.56
CA LEU A 352 13.34 -9.01 -19.57
C LEU A 352 12.62 -10.11 -20.35
N GLU A 353 11.50 -9.80 -21.02
CA GLU A 353 10.72 -10.74 -21.83
C GLU A 353 10.15 -11.94 -21.04
N LYS A 354 9.66 -11.68 -19.82
CA LYS A 354 9.14 -12.66 -18.83
C LYS A 354 10.22 -13.59 -18.28
N SER A 355 11.14 -13.04 -17.48
CA SER A 355 12.12 -13.83 -16.72
C SER A 355 11.43 -14.65 -15.62
N SER A 356 11.68 -15.96 -15.59
CA SER A 356 11.25 -16.84 -14.49
C SER A 356 12.08 -16.66 -13.21
N ALA A 357 13.14 -15.85 -13.26
CA ALA A 357 13.99 -15.61 -12.10
C ALA A 357 13.24 -14.83 -11.00
N PRO A 358 13.53 -15.07 -9.71
CA PRO A 358 13.00 -14.26 -8.62
C PRO A 358 13.29 -12.77 -8.83
N ASP A 359 12.35 -11.90 -8.48
CA ASP A 359 12.39 -10.44 -8.74
C ASP A 359 13.76 -9.78 -8.45
N ARG A 360 14.45 -10.17 -7.37
CA ARG A 360 15.77 -9.62 -7.02
C ARG A 360 16.89 -10.05 -7.99
N ALA A 361 16.83 -11.27 -8.52
CA ALA A 361 17.74 -11.75 -9.55
C ALA A 361 17.43 -11.10 -10.90
N ALA A 362 16.14 -11.03 -11.27
CA ALA A 362 15.67 -10.29 -12.44
C ALA A 362 16.13 -8.81 -12.41
N LEU A 363 15.98 -8.10 -11.28
CA LEU A 363 16.44 -6.71 -11.16
C LEU A 363 17.95 -6.57 -11.43
N ARG A 364 18.78 -7.51 -10.96
CA ARG A 364 20.22 -7.53 -11.24
C ARG A 364 20.52 -7.81 -12.71
N GLU A 365 19.75 -8.69 -13.36
CA GLU A 365 19.86 -8.97 -14.79
C GLU A 365 19.53 -7.72 -15.62
N LEU A 366 18.41 -7.05 -15.35
CA LEU A 366 18.04 -5.82 -16.05
C LEU A 366 19.03 -4.69 -15.75
N LEU A 367 19.52 -4.57 -14.51
CA LEU A 367 20.54 -3.58 -14.14
C LEU A 367 21.83 -3.79 -14.94
N LYS A 368 22.25 -5.05 -15.13
CA LYS A 368 23.37 -5.39 -16.01
C LYS A 368 23.08 -4.94 -17.44
N LYS A 369 21.93 -5.31 -18.02
CA LYS A 369 21.54 -4.91 -19.39
C LYS A 369 21.48 -3.39 -19.58
N VAL A 370 20.95 -2.64 -18.62
CA VAL A 370 20.92 -1.15 -18.61
C VAL A 370 22.35 -0.60 -18.59
N ASN A 371 23.17 -1.04 -17.66
CA ASN A 371 24.52 -0.50 -17.48
C ASN A 371 25.45 -0.88 -18.65
N THR A 372 25.32 -2.05 -19.26
CA THR A 372 26.10 -2.46 -20.44
C THR A 372 25.42 -2.12 -21.79
N SER A 373 24.36 -1.31 -21.82
CA SER A 373 23.72 -0.95 -23.08
C SER A 373 24.54 0.06 -23.87
N HIS A 374 24.74 -0.22 -25.16
CA HIS A 374 25.44 0.64 -26.12
C HIS A 374 24.56 1.06 -27.31
N SER A 375 23.23 0.90 -27.19
CA SER A 375 22.27 1.42 -28.17
C SER A 375 22.36 2.95 -28.31
N ALA A 376 21.80 3.51 -29.39
CA ALA A 376 21.80 4.95 -29.61
C ALA A 376 21.11 5.70 -28.46
N SER A 377 19.91 5.25 -28.07
CA SER A 377 19.15 5.80 -26.94
C SER A 377 19.94 5.74 -25.62
N ALA A 378 20.65 4.63 -25.35
CA ALA A 378 21.48 4.51 -24.15
C ALA A 378 22.67 5.48 -24.16
N LYS A 379 23.40 5.59 -25.28
CA LYS A 379 24.52 6.53 -25.44
C LYS A 379 24.08 7.99 -25.25
N HIS A 380 22.94 8.36 -25.85
CA HIS A 380 22.35 9.69 -25.65
C HIS A 380 21.94 9.93 -24.19
N PHE A 381 21.24 8.98 -23.57
CA PHE A 381 20.85 9.07 -22.16
C PHE A 381 22.06 9.30 -21.24
N TRP A 382 23.11 8.48 -21.36
CA TRP A 382 24.29 8.58 -20.51
C TRP A 382 25.07 9.89 -20.69
N THR A 383 25.14 10.40 -21.91
CA THR A 383 25.76 11.70 -22.21
C THR A 383 24.94 12.85 -21.60
N TYR A 384 23.63 12.82 -21.82
CA TYR A 384 22.70 13.85 -21.36
C TYR A 384 22.53 13.85 -19.83
N LEU A 385 22.62 12.69 -19.17
CA LEU A 385 22.69 12.58 -17.71
C LEU A 385 23.87 13.40 -17.16
N ALA A 386 25.08 13.23 -17.71
CA ALA A 386 26.25 13.98 -17.25
C ALA A 386 26.10 15.50 -17.43
N GLU A 387 25.44 15.95 -18.51
CA GLU A 387 25.12 17.37 -18.73
C GLU A 387 24.15 17.93 -17.68
N VAL A 388 23.07 17.18 -17.37
CA VAL A 388 22.08 17.55 -16.35
C VAL A 388 22.70 17.53 -14.94
N GLU A 389 23.49 16.51 -14.61
CA GLU A 389 24.22 16.42 -13.32
C GLU A 389 25.23 17.58 -13.15
N ALA A 390 25.91 17.99 -14.22
CA ALA A 390 26.80 19.15 -14.18
C ALA A 390 26.05 20.47 -13.91
N ALA A 391 24.88 20.67 -14.52
CA ALA A 391 24.02 21.82 -14.24
C ALA A 391 23.49 21.79 -12.78
N MET A 392 23.15 20.61 -12.28
CA MET A 392 22.72 20.41 -10.89
C MET A 392 23.84 20.64 -9.88
N GLY A 393 25.07 20.20 -10.18
CA GLY A 393 26.25 20.50 -9.37
C GLY A 393 26.48 22.00 -9.19
N LYS A 394 26.27 22.79 -10.26
CA LYS A 394 26.34 24.27 -10.20
C LYS A 394 25.21 24.85 -9.34
N LYS A 395 23.96 24.44 -9.57
CA LYS A 395 22.77 24.93 -8.85
C LYS A 395 22.81 24.61 -7.36
N PHE A 396 23.06 23.35 -7.03
CA PHE A 396 23.01 22.81 -5.68
C PHE A 396 24.37 22.78 -4.97
N LYS A 397 25.37 23.56 -5.45
CA LYS A 397 26.70 23.68 -4.81
C LYS A 397 26.67 23.98 -3.30
N HIS A 398 25.58 24.59 -2.83
CA HIS A 398 25.34 24.94 -1.42
C HIS A 398 24.73 23.78 -0.60
N LEU A 399 24.34 22.68 -1.24
CA LEU A 399 23.83 21.43 -0.64
C LEU A 399 24.69 20.24 -1.11
N PRO A 400 25.90 20.03 -0.54
CA PRO A 400 26.84 19.00 -1.03
C PRO A 400 26.26 17.58 -1.07
N LEU A 401 25.30 17.28 -0.19
CA LEU A 401 24.61 16.00 -0.17
C LEU A 401 23.65 15.79 -1.36
N VAL A 402 22.99 16.86 -1.84
CA VAL A 402 22.19 16.83 -3.07
C VAL A 402 23.10 16.58 -4.27
N VAL A 403 24.23 17.29 -4.35
CA VAL A 403 25.22 17.08 -5.43
C VAL A 403 25.76 15.65 -5.42
N LYS A 404 26.13 15.11 -4.25
CA LYS A 404 26.62 13.72 -4.11
C LYS A 404 25.58 12.66 -4.50
N GLN A 405 24.29 12.92 -4.25
CA GLN A 405 23.18 12.01 -4.62
C GLN A 405 22.73 12.18 -6.09
N ALA A 406 23.07 13.30 -6.72
CA ALA A 406 22.87 13.56 -8.15
C ALA A 406 24.15 13.33 -8.96
N GLN A 407 25.00 12.38 -8.54
CA GLN A 407 26.22 11.99 -9.23
C GLN A 407 26.16 10.50 -9.57
N THR A 408 25.68 10.19 -10.77
CA THR A 408 25.61 8.84 -11.30
C THR A 408 26.83 8.61 -12.17
N LYS A 409 27.73 7.71 -11.76
CA LYS A 409 28.82 7.30 -12.65
C LYS A 409 28.22 6.72 -13.94
N VAL A 410 28.72 7.17 -15.08
CA VAL A 410 28.32 6.69 -16.41
C VAL A 410 28.41 5.17 -16.47
N HIS A 411 27.36 4.50 -17.00
CA HIS A 411 27.21 3.04 -17.01
C HIS A 411 27.15 2.39 -15.60
N ALA A 412 26.76 3.13 -14.56
CA ALA A 412 26.63 2.61 -13.19
C ALA A 412 25.36 3.13 -12.48
N MET A 413 24.19 2.94 -13.10
CA MET A 413 22.90 3.14 -12.45
C MET A 413 22.81 2.20 -11.22
N SER A 414 22.27 2.68 -10.11
CA SER A 414 22.04 1.87 -8.91
C SER A 414 20.73 1.07 -9.02
N ALA A 415 20.66 -0.07 -8.33
CA ALA A 415 19.45 -0.89 -8.25
C ALA A 415 18.24 -0.11 -7.71
N ALA A 416 18.48 0.81 -6.76
CA ALA A 416 17.46 1.70 -6.20
C ALA A 416 16.91 2.68 -7.26
N THR A 417 17.80 3.35 -8.00
CA THR A 417 17.41 4.29 -9.08
C THR A 417 16.62 3.57 -10.17
N LEU A 418 17.11 2.42 -10.64
CA LEU A 418 16.39 1.60 -11.62
C LEU A 418 14.99 1.23 -11.13
N GLN A 419 14.85 0.80 -9.88
CA GLN A 419 13.55 0.41 -9.33
C GLN A 419 12.55 1.57 -9.26
N VAL A 420 12.99 2.76 -8.84
CA VAL A 420 12.15 3.96 -8.82
C VAL A 420 11.71 4.32 -10.24
N GLN A 421 12.64 4.34 -11.18
CA GLN A 421 12.33 4.72 -12.57
C GLN A 421 11.47 3.67 -13.30
N LEU A 422 11.57 2.39 -12.95
CA LEU A 422 10.62 1.37 -13.38
C LEU A 422 9.20 1.65 -12.87
N CYS A 423 9.04 2.12 -11.61
CA CYS A 423 7.73 2.49 -11.08
C CYS A 423 7.10 3.69 -11.82
N GLU A 424 7.90 4.69 -12.17
CA GLU A 424 7.45 5.84 -12.97
C GLU A 424 7.16 5.44 -14.43
N TYR A 425 8.00 4.60 -15.05
CA TYR A 425 7.79 4.08 -16.41
C TYR A 425 6.48 3.29 -16.55
N ARG A 426 6.12 2.47 -15.54
CA ARG A 426 4.81 1.80 -15.50
C ARG A 426 3.65 2.80 -15.51
N GLN A 427 3.76 3.85 -14.70
CA GLN A 427 2.73 4.89 -14.59
C GLN A 427 2.62 5.70 -15.89
N PHE A 428 3.75 6.02 -16.50
CA PHE A 428 3.84 6.64 -17.82
C PHE A 428 3.16 5.78 -18.88
N ARG A 429 3.55 4.50 -19.05
CA ARG A 429 2.96 3.64 -20.10
C ARG A 429 1.47 3.41 -19.91
N HIS A 430 0.99 3.24 -18.68
CA HIS A 430 -0.46 3.24 -18.40
C HIS A 430 -1.13 4.58 -18.80
N SER A 431 -0.45 5.71 -18.65
CA SER A 431 -0.95 7.03 -19.07
C SER A 431 -0.91 7.20 -20.59
N TRP A 432 0.12 6.67 -21.25
CA TRP A 432 0.28 6.69 -22.69
C TRP A 432 -0.81 5.85 -23.38
N ALA A 433 -1.07 4.65 -22.86
CA ALA A 433 -2.16 3.78 -23.31
C ALA A 433 -3.53 4.48 -23.28
N ARG A 434 -3.85 5.19 -22.19
CA ARG A 434 -5.09 6.00 -22.09
C ARG A 434 -5.14 7.18 -23.04
N ASN A 435 -4.08 7.98 -23.07
CA ASN A 435 -4.13 9.29 -23.71
C ASN A 435 -3.85 9.22 -25.23
N VAL A 436 -3.13 8.18 -25.70
CA VAL A 436 -2.76 8.01 -27.11
C VAL A 436 -3.45 6.82 -27.77
N TYR A 437 -3.66 5.70 -27.08
CA TYR A 437 -4.25 4.49 -27.66
C TYR A 437 -5.71 4.24 -27.26
N GLY A 438 -6.28 5.06 -26.37
CA GLY A 438 -7.68 4.92 -25.90
C GLY A 438 -7.93 3.72 -24.98
N LEU A 439 -6.86 2.99 -24.59
CA LEU A 439 -6.92 1.80 -23.76
C LEU A 439 -7.05 2.16 -22.27
N PRO A 440 -7.66 1.33 -21.40
CA PRO A 440 -7.84 1.66 -19.98
C PRO A 440 -6.50 1.84 -19.22
N ASP A 441 -5.52 1.02 -19.58
CA ASP A 441 -4.13 1.02 -19.14
C ASP A 441 -3.31 0.24 -20.19
N ASP A 442 -2.05 -0.03 -19.87
CA ASP A 442 -1.19 -0.93 -20.65
C ASP A 442 -1.20 -2.31 -19.99
N GLU A 443 -1.67 -3.32 -20.72
CA GLU A 443 -1.94 -4.65 -20.18
C GLU A 443 -0.65 -5.42 -19.83
N THR A 444 0.45 -5.21 -20.58
CA THR A 444 1.74 -5.85 -20.26
C THR A 444 2.32 -5.30 -18.96
N MET A 445 1.99 -4.04 -18.65
CA MET A 445 2.43 -3.33 -17.45
C MET A 445 1.55 -3.62 -16.22
N ARG A 446 0.49 -4.42 -16.37
CA ARG A 446 -0.14 -5.06 -15.21
C ARG A 446 0.78 -6.17 -14.74
N MET A 447 0.92 -6.36 -13.43
CA MET A 447 1.15 -7.74 -13.00
C MET A 447 -0.12 -8.50 -13.36
N GLU A 448 -0.01 -9.60 -14.09
CA GLU A 448 -0.98 -10.69 -13.95
C GLU A 448 -1.16 -10.86 -12.43
N ASP A 449 -2.38 -10.68 -11.89
CA ASP A 449 -2.63 -10.70 -10.43
C ASP A 449 -1.95 -11.95 -9.87
N ALA A 450 -0.81 -11.81 -9.18
CA ALA A 450 0.25 -12.85 -9.19
C ALA A 450 -0.24 -14.17 -8.60
N GLY A 451 -0.74 -15.06 -9.47
CA GLY A 451 -1.62 -16.18 -9.13
C GLY A 451 -2.68 -15.85 -8.05
N GLY A 452 -3.15 -14.60 -7.98
CA GLY A 452 -3.94 -14.01 -6.90
C GLY A 452 -3.49 -14.36 -5.47
N LYS A 453 -2.19 -14.62 -5.24
CA LYS A 453 -1.68 -15.43 -4.10
C LYS A 453 -2.65 -16.56 -3.72
N ALA A 454 -2.65 -17.64 -4.51
CA ALA A 454 -3.39 -18.89 -4.29
C ALA A 454 -3.87 -19.01 -2.85
N ARG A 455 -5.19 -18.95 -2.65
CA ARG A 455 -5.76 -18.81 -1.30
C ARG A 455 -5.31 -20.01 -0.48
N PRO A 456 -5.17 -19.90 0.86
CA PRO A 456 -4.76 -21.05 1.66
C PRO A 456 -5.60 -22.30 1.38
N GLU A 457 -6.88 -22.14 1.06
CA GLU A 457 -7.80 -23.19 0.58
C GLU A 457 -7.35 -23.88 -0.73
N ASP A 458 -6.76 -23.13 -1.68
CA ASP A 458 -6.36 -23.60 -3.02
C ASP A 458 -5.04 -24.38 -2.99
N LEU A 459 -4.36 -24.42 -1.84
CA LEU A 459 -3.07 -25.09 -1.63
C LEU A 459 -3.18 -26.37 -0.79
N LEU A 460 -4.39 -26.82 -0.49
CA LEU A 460 -4.64 -27.99 0.35
C LEU A 460 -5.14 -29.18 -0.46
N LEU A 461 -4.57 -30.36 -0.16
CA LEU A 461 -5.00 -31.65 -0.67
C LEU A 461 -5.48 -32.51 0.51
N ARG A 462 -6.74 -32.94 0.47
CA ARG A 462 -7.33 -33.83 1.48
C ARG A 462 -7.29 -35.27 1.00
N ASN A 463 -6.77 -36.17 1.82
CA ASN A 463 -6.90 -37.62 1.63
C ASN A 463 -7.79 -38.21 2.76
N LYS A 464 -7.82 -39.56 2.90
CA LYS A 464 -8.66 -40.23 3.90
C LYS A 464 -8.24 -39.98 5.36
N THR A 465 -6.96 -39.73 5.62
CA THR A 465 -6.38 -39.67 6.98
C THR A 465 -5.76 -38.32 7.32
N GLN A 466 -5.41 -37.50 6.33
CA GLN A 466 -4.67 -36.26 6.50
C GLN A 466 -5.14 -35.16 5.54
N VAL A 467 -4.88 -33.91 5.93
CA VAL A 467 -4.86 -32.75 5.03
C VAL A 467 -3.41 -32.34 4.85
N LEU A 468 -2.97 -32.34 3.59
CA LEU A 468 -1.65 -31.92 3.15
C LEU A 468 -1.72 -30.50 2.60
N GLY A 469 -0.65 -29.74 2.76
CA GLY A 469 -0.50 -28.42 2.14
C GLY A 469 0.94 -28.16 1.75
N GLU A 470 1.15 -27.55 0.58
CA GLU A 470 2.50 -27.22 0.09
C GLU A 470 2.61 -25.73 -0.24
N LEU A 471 3.71 -25.12 0.19
CA LEU A 471 4.00 -23.72 -0.10
C LEU A 471 5.52 -23.50 -0.17
N GLU A 472 5.98 -22.76 -1.17
CA GLU A 472 7.35 -22.27 -1.20
C GLU A 472 7.56 -21.16 -0.16
N HIS A 473 8.56 -21.33 0.69
CA HIS A 473 8.98 -20.38 1.70
C HIS A 473 10.51 -20.30 1.73
N GLU A 474 11.08 -19.11 1.65
CA GLU A 474 12.54 -18.88 1.61
C GLU A 474 13.29 -19.71 0.55
N GLY A 475 12.66 -19.95 -0.62
CA GLY A 475 13.22 -20.76 -1.70
C GLY A 475 13.18 -22.27 -1.47
N LYS A 476 12.43 -22.74 -0.45
CA LYS A 476 12.23 -24.16 -0.13
C LYS A 476 10.75 -24.51 -0.17
N GLN A 477 10.41 -25.65 -0.75
CA GLN A 477 9.06 -26.20 -0.71
C GLN A 477 8.80 -26.79 0.68
N VAL A 478 8.00 -26.09 1.51
CA VAL A 478 7.60 -26.56 2.83
C VAL A 478 6.32 -27.38 2.68
N LYS A 479 6.37 -28.62 3.17
CA LYS A 479 5.22 -29.55 3.18
C LYS A 479 4.63 -29.61 4.58
N LEU A 480 3.33 -29.40 4.69
CA LEU A 480 2.56 -29.43 5.92
C LEU A 480 1.62 -30.63 5.90
N SER A 481 1.50 -31.32 7.04
CA SER A 481 0.51 -32.40 7.21
C SER A 481 -0.22 -32.27 8.54
N VAL A 482 -1.54 -32.42 8.48
CA VAL A 482 -2.47 -32.37 9.61
C VAL A 482 -3.33 -33.62 9.60
N THR A 483 -3.21 -34.46 10.62
CA THR A 483 -3.99 -35.70 10.74
C THR A 483 -5.44 -35.39 11.09
N ILE A 484 -6.38 -35.99 10.36
CA ILE A 484 -7.82 -35.78 10.53
C ILE A 484 -8.29 -36.31 11.90
N LYS A 485 -7.71 -37.43 12.36
CA LYS A 485 -8.03 -38.08 13.63
C LYS A 485 -7.85 -37.14 14.83
N ASP A 486 -6.76 -36.37 14.85
CA ASP A 486 -6.38 -35.48 15.96
C ASP A 486 -7.44 -34.39 16.21
N PHE A 487 -8.19 -34.00 15.17
CA PHE A 487 -9.22 -32.97 15.22
C PHE A 487 -10.66 -33.51 15.12
N GLY A 488 -10.85 -34.83 14.96
CA GLY A 488 -12.16 -35.48 14.84
C GLY A 488 -13.00 -35.08 13.61
N SER A 489 -12.52 -34.15 12.78
CA SER A 489 -13.20 -33.69 11.56
C SER A 489 -12.17 -33.21 10.55
N ALA A 490 -12.37 -33.61 9.29
CA ALA A 490 -11.50 -33.22 8.20
C ALA A 490 -11.61 -31.72 7.89
N LYS A 491 -12.80 -31.13 8.04
CA LYS A 491 -12.99 -29.68 7.92
C LYS A 491 -12.21 -28.89 8.98
N VAL A 492 -12.08 -29.41 10.20
CA VAL A 492 -11.23 -28.79 11.24
C VAL A 492 -9.74 -28.94 10.90
N ALA A 493 -9.31 -30.11 10.41
CA ALA A 493 -7.94 -30.30 9.92
C ALA A 493 -7.61 -29.36 8.74
N GLU A 494 -8.55 -29.13 7.82
CA GLU A 494 -8.42 -28.12 6.75
C GLU A 494 -8.22 -26.71 7.33
N ARG A 495 -8.97 -26.32 8.38
CA ARG A 495 -8.75 -25.02 9.07
C ARG A 495 -7.36 -24.91 9.70
N VAL A 496 -6.90 -25.97 10.36
CA VAL A 496 -5.55 -26.02 10.98
C VAL A 496 -4.47 -25.86 9.93
N ALA A 497 -4.56 -26.60 8.82
CA ALA A 497 -3.62 -26.48 7.70
C ALA A 497 -3.61 -25.05 7.10
N MET A 498 -4.77 -24.41 6.95
CA MET A 498 -4.84 -23.00 6.56
C MET A 498 -4.19 -22.05 7.57
N LEU A 499 -4.36 -22.27 8.88
CA LEU A 499 -3.72 -21.46 9.92
C LEU A 499 -2.19 -21.64 9.89
N MET A 500 -1.69 -22.86 9.64
CA MET A 500 -0.27 -23.13 9.45
C MET A 500 0.27 -22.44 8.19
N LEU A 501 -0.43 -22.51 7.05
CA LEU A 501 -0.06 -21.76 5.83
C LEU A 501 -0.05 -20.24 6.05
N GLN A 502 -0.97 -19.70 6.85
CA GLN A 502 -0.96 -18.28 7.23
C GLN A 502 0.24 -17.93 8.11
N LYS A 503 0.59 -18.78 9.08
CA LYS A 503 1.78 -18.63 9.94
C LYS A 503 3.08 -18.70 9.12
N LEU A 504 3.21 -19.67 8.21
CA LEU A 504 4.33 -19.80 7.28
C LEU A 504 4.48 -18.52 6.43
N ARG A 505 3.38 -18.02 5.85
CA ARG A 505 3.35 -16.73 5.12
C ARG A 505 3.73 -15.50 5.96
N SER A 506 3.73 -15.61 7.29
CA SER A 506 4.20 -14.57 8.22
C SER A 506 5.64 -14.78 8.72
N GLY A 507 6.40 -15.72 8.15
CA GLY A 507 7.79 -16.00 8.55
C GLY A 507 7.95 -16.97 9.72
N THR A 508 6.91 -17.74 10.06
CA THR A 508 7.04 -18.79 11.08
C THR A 508 7.80 -19.98 10.51
N LYS A 509 8.89 -20.38 11.15
CA LYS A 509 9.75 -21.51 10.73
C LYS A 509 9.01 -22.84 10.85
N GLU A 510 9.39 -23.80 10.02
CA GLU A 510 8.75 -25.13 9.93
C GLU A 510 8.62 -25.86 11.28
N LYS A 511 9.69 -25.88 12.09
CA LYS A 511 9.67 -26.47 13.44
C LYS A 511 8.60 -25.84 14.35
N ASP A 512 8.43 -24.52 14.24
CA ASP A 512 7.44 -23.77 15.03
C ASP A 512 6.01 -23.96 14.48
N LEU A 513 5.85 -24.31 13.20
CA LEU A 513 4.56 -24.70 12.62
C LEU A 513 4.09 -26.08 13.10
N VAL A 514 5.01 -27.05 13.21
CA VAL A 514 4.71 -28.37 13.80
C VAL A 514 4.28 -28.19 15.25
N LYS A 515 5.07 -27.46 16.06
CA LYS A 515 4.68 -27.12 17.43
C LYS A 515 3.32 -26.41 17.49
N PHE A 516 3.08 -25.42 16.63
CA PHE A 516 1.80 -24.71 16.57
C PHE A 516 0.62 -25.63 16.23
N ARG A 517 0.78 -26.59 15.30
CA ARG A 517 -0.23 -27.62 15.00
C ARG A 517 -0.53 -28.48 16.23
N ASP A 518 0.52 -28.91 16.93
CA ASP A 518 0.40 -29.83 18.07
C ASP A 518 -0.20 -29.13 19.29
N ASP A 519 0.14 -27.85 19.50
CA ASP A 519 -0.52 -26.96 20.45
C ASP A 519 -2.01 -26.80 20.12
N LEU A 520 -2.35 -26.52 18.86
CA LEU A 520 -3.74 -26.46 18.40
C LEU A 520 -4.50 -27.78 18.61
N ALA A 521 -3.85 -28.94 18.42
CA ALA A 521 -4.47 -30.26 18.60
C ALA A 521 -4.75 -30.56 20.08
N ARG A 522 -3.73 -30.41 20.94
CA ARG A 522 -3.84 -30.64 22.39
C ARG A 522 -4.90 -29.76 23.05
N ASP A 523 -4.99 -28.51 22.63
CA ASP A 523 -5.89 -27.53 23.23
C ASP A 523 -7.28 -27.51 22.55
N TYR A 524 -7.50 -28.32 21.49
CA TYR A 524 -8.79 -28.43 20.81
C TYR A 524 -9.79 -29.32 21.57
N GLN A 525 -10.78 -28.68 22.17
CA GLN A 525 -11.96 -29.37 22.70
C GLN A 525 -12.91 -29.69 21.55
N GLN A 526 -12.95 -30.97 21.14
CA GLN A 526 -13.97 -31.49 20.24
C GLN A 526 -15.37 -31.20 20.80
N GLY A 527 -16.30 -30.86 19.93
CA GLY A 527 -17.67 -30.52 20.30
C GLY A 527 -18.50 -30.26 19.04
N VAL A 528 -19.83 -30.20 19.20
CA VAL A 528 -20.76 -30.03 18.07
C VAL A 528 -20.43 -28.77 17.27
N ASP A 529 -20.16 -28.95 15.98
CA ASP A 529 -19.92 -27.90 14.99
C ASP A 529 -21.04 -27.93 13.93
N VAL A 530 -20.94 -27.09 12.92
CA VAL A 530 -21.81 -27.11 11.75
C VAL A 530 -21.46 -28.29 10.81
N LYS A 531 -22.40 -28.68 9.95
CA LYS A 531 -22.20 -29.73 8.94
C LYS A 531 -21.03 -29.42 7.98
N GLU A 532 -20.37 -30.43 7.40
CA GLU A 532 -19.20 -30.22 6.50
C GLU A 532 -19.52 -29.41 5.22
N ASP A 533 -20.78 -29.43 4.78
CA ASP A 533 -21.31 -28.72 3.60
C ASP A 533 -21.71 -27.25 3.88
N SER A 534 -21.71 -26.83 5.16
CA SER A 534 -22.09 -25.47 5.56
C SER A 534 -21.21 -24.39 4.91
N GLU A 535 -21.86 -23.36 4.34
CA GLU A 535 -21.18 -22.14 3.86
C GLU A 535 -20.41 -21.40 4.97
N ALA A 536 -20.73 -21.67 6.25
CA ALA A 536 -20.00 -21.12 7.40
C ALA A 536 -18.49 -21.41 7.34
N TRP A 537 -18.08 -22.58 6.81
CA TRP A 537 -16.66 -22.93 6.61
C TRP A 537 -15.92 -22.00 5.64
N LYS A 538 -16.64 -21.45 4.64
CA LYS A 538 -16.07 -20.58 3.62
C LYS A 538 -16.04 -19.11 4.05
N VAL A 539 -17.03 -18.67 4.83
CA VAL A 539 -17.24 -17.25 5.20
C VAL A 539 -16.63 -16.84 6.54
N CYS A 540 -16.50 -17.74 7.51
CA CYS A 540 -15.83 -17.46 8.78
C CYS A 540 -14.31 -17.48 8.59
N LYS A 541 -13.64 -16.34 8.80
CA LYS A 541 -12.19 -16.21 8.62
C LYS A 541 -11.50 -15.81 9.92
N ALA A 542 -10.60 -16.67 10.38
CA ALA A 542 -9.62 -16.34 11.42
C ALA A 542 -8.65 -15.24 10.98
N GLN A 543 -8.26 -14.39 11.92
CA GLN A 543 -7.32 -13.29 11.77
C GLN A 543 -6.26 -13.40 12.87
N MET A 544 -5.18 -14.13 12.56
CA MET A 544 -4.09 -14.43 13.51
C MET A 544 -3.08 -13.30 13.71
N SER A 545 -3.08 -12.29 12.84
CA SER A 545 -2.17 -11.13 12.90
C SER A 545 -2.66 -9.99 13.79
N HIS A 546 -3.87 -10.09 14.34
CA HIS A 546 -4.39 -9.10 15.28
C HIS A 546 -3.84 -9.35 16.68
N SER A 547 -3.50 -8.28 17.43
CA SER A 547 -2.96 -8.37 18.80
C SER A 547 -3.84 -9.18 19.77
N ASN A 548 -5.15 -9.20 19.49
CA ASN A 548 -6.12 -10.12 20.08
C ASN A 548 -6.73 -10.95 18.94
N PRO A 549 -6.22 -12.16 18.63
CA PRO A 549 -6.72 -12.96 17.52
C PRO A 549 -8.23 -13.16 17.58
N LEU A 550 -8.87 -13.12 16.42
CA LEU A 550 -10.33 -13.16 16.29
C LEU A 550 -10.75 -13.90 15.03
N VAL A 551 -12.02 -14.26 14.97
CA VAL A 551 -12.67 -14.82 13.78
C VAL A 551 -13.82 -13.88 13.43
N SER A 552 -13.89 -13.47 12.18
CA SER A 552 -14.95 -12.57 11.72
C SER A 552 -15.60 -13.07 10.44
N PHE A 553 -16.84 -12.62 10.24
CA PHE A 553 -17.58 -12.77 9.00
C PHE A 553 -18.51 -11.57 8.78
N GLU A 554 -18.90 -11.35 7.53
CA GLU A 554 -19.87 -10.32 7.16
C GLU A 554 -21.19 -11.00 6.77
N PHE A 555 -22.19 -10.96 7.65
CA PHE A 555 -23.42 -11.72 7.45
C PHE A 555 -24.37 -11.09 6.42
N LYS A 556 -25.15 -11.93 5.72
CA LYS A 556 -26.10 -11.49 4.69
C LYS A 556 -27.45 -11.00 5.23
N ARG A 557 -28.31 -11.80 5.85
CA ARG A 557 -29.78 -11.53 5.95
C ARG A 557 -30.47 -11.49 4.57
N LYS A 558 -31.81 -11.54 4.59
CA LYS A 558 -32.70 -11.58 3.43
C LYS A 558 -32.92 -10.20 2.79
N ASP A 559 -33.18 -9.19 3.63
CA ASP A 559 -33.53 -7.80 3.29
C ASP A 559 -32.56 -7.05 2.39
N GLY A 560 -31.27 -7.44 2.39
CA GLY A 560 -30.28 -6.55 1.82
C GLY A 560 -29.55 -5.66 2.83
N SER A 561 -29.41 -5.93 4.13
CA SER A 561 -28.47 -5.18 5.02
C SER A 561 -27.30 -6.02 5.57
N LYS A 562 -26.03 -5.60 5.37
CA LYS A 562 -24.83 -6.35 5.84
C LYS A 562 -24.43 -5.86 7.23
N PHE A 563 -23.98 -6.76 8.09
CA PHE A 563 -23.32 -6.40 9.34
C PHE A 563 -22.12 -7.33 9.63
N PRO A 564 -21.04 -6.80 10.23
CA PRO A 564 -19.94 -7.62 10.73
C PRO A 564 -20.37 -8.35 12.01
N PHE A 565 -19.93 -9.60 12.13
CA PHE A 565 -20.00 -10.39 13.35
C PHE A 565 -18.60 -10.94 13.65
N GLN A 566 -18.26 -11.05 14.92
CA GLN A 566 -16.96 -11.55 15.36
C GLN A 566 -17.04 -12.38 16.63
N THR A 567 -16.11 -13.32 16.74
CA THR A 567 -15.75 -14.03 17.97
C THR A 567 -14.28 -13.79 18.27
N THR A 568 -13.91 -13.64 19.54
CA THR A 568 -12.53 -13.36 19.95
C THR A 568 -11.91 -14.57 20.64
N VAL A 569 -10.62 -14.85 20.39
CA VAL A 569 -9.89 -15.92 21.07
C VAL A 569 -9.86 -15.72 22.59
N LYS A 570 -9.70 -14.47 23.07
CA LYS A 570 -9.72 -14.13 24.50
C LYS A 570 -10.97 -14.62 25.24
N ALA A 571 -12.15 -14.57 24.61
CA ALA A 571 -13.40 -15.06 25.18
C ALA A 571 -13.65 -16.56 24.92
N ALA A 572 -13.13 -17.09 23.82
CA ALA A 572 -13.26 -18.51 23.46
C ALA A 572 -12.23 -19.44 24.13
N GLY A 573 -11.17 -18.88 24.73
CA GLY A 573 -9.97 -19.60 25.18
C GLY A 573 -9.03 -20.01 24.05
N HIS A 574 -9.55 -20.42 22.90
CA HIS A 574 -8.77 -20.99 21.79
C HIS A 574 -9.27 -20.58 20.39
N ILE A 575 -8.41 -20.57 19.37
CA ILE A 575 -8.78 -20.10 18.00
C ILE A 575 -9.76 -21.03 17.31
N LEU A 576 -9.56 -22.35 17.36
CA LEU A 576 -10.48 -23.30 16.73
C LEU A 576 -11.87 -23.27 17.41
N VAL A 577 -11.90 -22.98 18.72
CA VAL A 577 -13.15 -22.77 19.47
C VAL A 577 -13.81 -21.45 19.07
N ALA A 578 -13.05 -20.37 18.90
CA ALA A 578 -13.58 -19.12 18.35
C ALA A 578 -14.17 -19.32 16.95
N GLU A 579 -13.53 -20.13 16.10
CA GLU A 579 -14.04 -20.45 14.76
C GLU A 579 -15.31 -21.29 14.82
N ARG A 580 -15.38 -22.33 15.66
CA ARG A 580 -16.59 -23.14 15.91
C ARG A 580 -17.75 -22.25 16.34
N ILE A 581 -17.53 -21.40 17.35
CA ILE A 581 -18.57 -20.46 17.84
C ILE A 581 -19.00 -19.51 16.71
N ALA A 582 -18.08 -19.02 15.88
CA ALA A 582 -18.42 -18.16 14.73
C ALA A 582 -19.29 -18.90 13.70
N ARG A 583 -18.96 -20.15 13.36
CA ARG A 583 -19.74 -20.99 12.43
C ARG A 583 -21.15 -21.27 12.97
N LEU A 584 -21.26 -21.68 14.24
CA LEU A 584 -22.55 -21.90 14.90
C LEU A 584 -23.40 -20.61 14.93
N CYS A 585 -22.79 -19.46 15.20
CA CYS A 585 -23.47 -18.16 15.13
C CYS A 585 -23.93 -17.82 13.70
N TRP A 586 -23.10 -18.12 12.69
CA TRP A 586 -23.47 -17.93 11.28
C TRP A 586 -24.69 -18.76 10.91
N GLU A 587 -24.75 -20.04 11.30
CA GLU A 587 -25.92 -20.89 11.03
C GLU A 587 -27.19 -20.42 11.74
N LYS A 588 -27.10 -19.95 12.99
CA LYS A 588 -28.27 -19.36 13.66
C LYS A 588 -28.78 -18.11 12.91
N LEU A 589 -27.89 -17.25 12.41
CA LEU A 589 -28.26 -16.10 11.57
C LEU A 589 -28.83 -16.54 10.21
N ASN A 590 -28.30 -17.60 9.61
CA ASN A 590 -28.77 -18.18 8.35
C ASN A 590 -30.19 -18.76 8.49
N ALA A 591 -30.47 -19.42 9.61
CA ALA A 591 -31.80 -19.86 10.04
C ALA A 591 -32.76 -18.71 10.41
N GLY A 592 -32.34 -17.45 10.26
CA GLY A 592 -33.20 -16.27 10.41
C GLY A 592 -33.25 -15.68 11.83
N LYS A 593 -32.42 -16.15 12.78
CA LYS A 593 -32.36 -15.53 14.11
C LYS A 593 -31.85 -14.09 14.05
N SER A 594 -32.35 -13.25 14.95
CA SER A 594 -31.92 -11.87 15.09
C SER A 594 -30.46 -11.78 15.55
N LYS A 595 -29.82 -10.62 15.33
CA LYS A 595 -28.44 -10.41 15.78
C LYS A 595 -28.31 -10.56 17.29
N ASP A 596 -29.30 -10.10 18.04
CA ASP A 596 -29.24 -10.04 19.50
C ASP A 596 -29.50 -11.41 20.14
N GLU A 597 -30.39 -12.23 19.56
CA GLU A 597 -30.49 -13.66 19.91
C GLU A 597 -29.16 -14.40 19.68
N VAL A 598 -28.49 -14.12 18.56
CA VAL A 598 -27.21 -14.78 18.24
C VAL A 598 -26.06 -14.26 19.10
N LEU A 599 -26.07 -12.99 19.53
CA LEU A 599 -25.14 -12.49 20.54
C LEU A 599 -25.35 -13.19 21.89
N LYS A 600 -26.61 -13.29 22.37
CA LYS A 600 -26.92 -14.07 23.61
C LYS A 600 -26.46 -15.53 23.49
N PHE A 601 -26.70 -16.17 22.35
CA PHE A 601 -26.23 -17.54 22.08
C PHE A 601 -24.69 -17.65 22.09
N ARG A 602 -23.98 -16.72 21.44
CA ARG A 602 -22.51 -16.64 21.46
C ARG A 602 -21.98 -16.50 22.89
N ASP A 603 -22.60 -15.65 23.68
CA ASP A 603 -22.12 -15.33 25.03
C ASP A 603 -22.39 -16.50 26.00
N GLY A 604 -23.49 -17.23 25.82
CA GLY A 604 -23.71 -18.53 26.47
C GLY A 604 -22.68 -19.60 26.08
N LEU A 605 -22.26 -19.64 24.80
CA LEU A 605 -21.16 -20.50 24.37
C LEU A 605 -19.81 -20.10 25.00
N TYR A 606 -19.54 -18.81 25.23
CA TYR A 606 -18.35 -18.37 25.97
C TYR A 606 -18.39 -18.77 27.44
N ALA A 607 -19.54 -18.60 28.09
CA ALA A 607 -19.72 -19.00 29.48
C ALA A 607 -19.37 -20.49 29.70
N SER A 608 -19.85 -21.38 28.81
CA SER A 608 -19.58 -22.82 28.90
C SER A 608 -18.11 -23.21 28.66
N GLN A 609 -17.35 -22.46 27.84
CA GLN A 609 -15.91 -22.69 27.74
C GLN A 609 -15.19 -22.26 29.03
N SER A 610 -15.62 -21.16 29.64
CA SER A 610 -15.00 -20.63 30.86
C SER A 610 -15.17 -21.54 32.08
N SER A 611 -16.30 -22.25 32.21
CA SER A 611 -16.51 -23.24 33.27
C SER A 611 -15.62 -24.46 33.08
N THR A 612 -15.52 -24.99 31.86
CA THR A 612 -14.64 -26.14 31.54
C THR A 612 -13.17 -25.82 31.77
N ALA A 613 -12.72 -24.62 31.40
CA ALA A 613 -11.36 -24.15 31.64
C ALA A 613 -11.04 -23.97 33.14
N LYS A 614 -12.02 -23.57 33.97
CA LYS A 614 -11.85 -23.51 35.43
C LYS A 614 -11.75 -24.90 36.07
N LYS A 615 -12.49 -25.90 35.55
CA LYS A 615 -12.43 -27.28 36.07
C LYS A 615 -11.04 -27.91 35.85
N ARG A 616 -10.51 -27.79 34.63
CA ARG A 616 -9.14 -28.24 34.23
C ARG A 616 -7.96 -27.50 34.89
N LYS A 617 -8.21 -26.52 35.75
CA LYS A 617 -7.18 -25.84 36.58
C LYS A 617 -7.26 -26.24 38.06
N ARG A 618 -8.17 -27.16 38.39
CA ARG A 618 -8.42 -27.71 39.73
C ARG A 618 -8.15 -29.22 39.76
N GLU A 619 -8.50 -29.89 38.66
CA GLU A 619 -7.82 -31.11 38.18
C GLU A 619 -6.39 -30.78 37.74
#